data_AF-A0A1T4KKL8-F1
#
_entry.id   AF-A0A1T4KKL8-F1
#
_cell.length_a   1.000
_cell.length_b   1.000
_cell.length_c   1.000
_cell.angle_alpha   90.00
_cell.angle_beta   90.00
_cell.angle_gamma   90.00
#
_symmetry.space_group_name_H-M   'P 1'
#
loop_
_entity.id
_entity.type
_entity.pdbx_description
1 polymer ?
#
loop_
_entity_poly.entity_id
_entity_poly.type
_entity_poly.pdbx_seq_one_letter_code
_entity_poly.pdbx_strand_id
1 'polypeptide(L)'
;MDFFKAVQWVQDNEPTIKSKIRQYRKFTPYEMCDFQQEAYEAAFVAVLRSQEKNIPFEAAFWTTFRNKISVLTPDPNFTHGSNSIPSHICYGDIEAVEQTIHGSDDGADIEAIFEAISHHLTEKERETLSLSLGVADQGKLSTYEIADLYGCSDFNVRDTLKRAFRRIKQLADNGTIVVDRMRLVTQQHQEIMSGCVAIQDFTPLGFSARSPPS
;
A
#
# COMPACT_ATOMS: atom_id res chain seq x y z
N MET A 1 5.10 -42.60 7.58
CA MET A 1 5.42 -41.49 6.66
C MET A 1 6.93 -41.32 6.64
N ASP A 2 7.53 -41.08 5.47
CA ASP A 2 8.96 -40.75 5.31
C ASP A 2 9.12 -39.31 4.78
N PHE A 3 10.34 -38.77 4.78
CA PHE A 3 10.58 -37.37 4.41
C PHE A 3 10.24 -37.06 2.94
N PHE A 4 10.55 -37.96 2.01
CA PHE A 4 10.23 -37.75 0.59
C PHE A 4 8.72 -37.73 0.35
N LYS A 5 7.97 -38.65 0.97
CA LYS A 5 6.50 -38.65 0.93
C LYS A 5 5.90 -37.43 1.62
N ALA A 6 6.54 -36.89 2.65
CA ALA A 6 6.09 -35.66 3.29
C ALA A 6 6.23 -34.43 2.37
N VAL A 7 7.35 -34.31 1.64
CA VAL A 7 7.54 -33.26 0.63
C VAL A 7 6.49 -33.40 -0.49
N GLN A 8 6.31 -34.61 -1.01
CA GLN A 8 5.29 -34.87 -2.04
C GLN A 8 3.89 -34.52 -1.52
N TRP A 9 3.56 -34.90 -0.29
CA TRP A 9 2.27 -34.58 0.31
C TRP A 9 2.04 -33.06 0.41
N VAL A 10 3.05 -32.27 0.74
CA VAL A 10 2.95 -30.79 0.75
C VAL A 10 2.66 -30.24 -0.66
N GLN A 11 3.30 -30.80 -1.69
CA GLN A 11 3.06 -30.42 -3.08
C GLN A 11 1.63 -30.76 -3.52
N ASP A 12 1.17 -31.98 -3.21
CA ASP A 12 -0.17 -32.45 -3.55
C ASP A 12 -1.27 -31.66 -2.82
N ASN A 13 -0.97 -31.15 -1.62
CA ASN A 13 -1.89 -30.37 -0.78
C ASN A 13 -1.67 -28.85 -0.86
N GLU A 14 -0.85 -28.39 -1.80
CA GLU A 14 -0.49 -26.98 -1.95
C GLU A 14 -1.71 -26.03 -2.01
N PRO A 15 -2.80 -26.33 -2.75
CA PRO A 15 -3.98 -25.46 -2.79
C PRO A 15 -4.63 -25.24 -1.42
N THR A 16 -4.70 -26.30 -0.60
CA THR A 16 -5.27 -26.25 0.75
C THR A 16 -4.37 -25.44 1.69
N ILE A 17 -3.06 -25.66 1.60
CA ILE A 17 -2.05 -24.94 2.37
C ILE A 17 -2.09 -23.44 2.02
N LYS A 18 -2.07 -23.09 0.73
CA LYS A 18 -2.21 -21.71 0.25
C LYS A 18 -3.49 -21.04 0.74
N SER A 19 -4.61 -21.78 0.74
CA SER A 19 -5.88 -21.27 1.25
C SER A 19 -5.81 -20.91 2.74
N LYS A 20 -5.12 -21.73 3.54
CA LYS A 20 -4.87 -21.43 4.96
C LYS A 20 -3.93 -20.24 5.14
N ILE A 21 -2.83 -20.17 4.39
CA ILE A 21 -1.87 -19.05 4.46
C ILE A 21 -2.55 -17.70 4.19
N ARG A 22 -3.48 -17.63 3.22
CA ARG A 22 -4.21 -16.40 2.91
C ARG A 22 -4.94 -15.78 4.11
N GLN A 23 -5.31 -16.58 5.11
CA GLN A 23 -5.96 -16.10 6.33
C GLN A 23 -4.99 -15.31 7.23
N TYR A 24 -3.70 -15.65 7.19
CA TYR A 24 -2.64 -15.06 8.02
C TYR A 24 -1.89 -13.93 7.31
N ARG A 25 -1.76 -13.99 5.98
CA ARG A 25 -1.00 -13.02 5.17
C ARG A 25 -1.40 -11.55 5.40
N LYS A 26 -2.66 -11.28 5.74
CA LYS A 26 -3.15 -9.91 6.02
C LYS A 26 -2.51 -9.25 7.25
N PHE A 27 -1.84 -10.02 8.12
CA PHE A 27 -1.30 -9.53 9.39
C PHE A 27 0.24 -9.45 9.40
N THR A 28 0.89 -9.60 8.25
CA THR A 28 2.34 -9.75 8.17
C THR A 28 2.88 -9.30 6.82
N PRO A 29 4.11 -8.76 6.75
CA PRO A 29 4.74 -8.37 5.49
C PRO A 29 5.23 -9.56 4.64
N TYR A 30 5.23 -10.79 5.17
CA TYR A 30 5.75 -11.96 4.46
C TYR A 30 4.92 -12.34 3.22
N GLU A 31 5.62 -12.86 2.21
CA GLU A 31 5.04 -13.31 0.97
C GLU A 31 4.57 -14.77 1.04
N MET A 32 3.77 -15.18 0.04
CA MET A 32 3.30 -16.57 -0.06
C MET A 32 4.45 -17.58 -0.11
N CYS A 33 5.58 -17.21 -0.72
CA CYS A 33 6.76 -18.05 -0.83
C CYS A 33 7.39 -18.35 0.55
N ASP A 34 7.43 -17.36 1.45
CA ASP A 34 7.97 -17.51 2.80
C ASP A 34 7.16 -18.54 3.59
N PHE A 35 5.83 -18.42 3.54
CA PHE A 35 4.92 -19.38 4.18
C PHE A 35 4.99 -20.78 3.56
N GLN A 36 5.27 -20.87 2.26
CA GLN A 36 5.41 -22.15 1.59
C GLN A 36 6.69 -22.87 2.06
N GLN A 37 7.79 -22.13 2.30
CA GLN A 37 8.99 -22.70 2.90
C GLN A 37 8.72 -23.24 4.31
N GLU A 38 7.97 -22.50 5.12
CA GLU A 38 7.54 -22.95 6.45
C GLU A 38 6.66 -24.21 6.41
N ALA A 39 5.86 -24.39 5.37
CA ALA A 39 5.08 -25.60 5.16
C ALA A 39 5.99 -26.82 4.94
N TYR A 40 7.04 -26.69 4.13
CA TYR A 40 8.01 -27.77 3.94
C TYR A 40 8.76 -28.08 5.23
N GLU A 41 9.20 -27.06 5.97
CA GLU A 41 9.86 -27.27 7.26
C GLU A 41 8.93 -27.97 8.27
N ALA A 42 7.66 -27.53 8.33
CA ALA A 42 6.65 -28.16 9.17
C ALA A 42 6.44 -29.64 8.79
N ALA A 43 6.54 -30.01 7.51
CA ALA A 43 6.43 -31.38 7.06
C ALA A 43 7.59 -32.25 7.55
N PHE A 44 8.84 -31.76 7.52
CA PHE A 44 9.97 -32.50 8.10
C PHE A 44 9.79 -32.74 9.60
N VAL A 45 9.40 -31.70 10.34
CA VAL A 45 9.13 -31.82 11.78
C VAL A 45 7.95 -32.75 12.07
N ALA A 46 6.91 -32.73 11.22
CA ALA A 46 5.75 -33.59 11.35
C ALA A 46 6.06 -35.07 11.13
N VAL A 47 7.02 -35.42 10.26
CA VAL A 47 7.49 -36.80 10.12
C VAL A 47 8.06 -37.31 11.44
N LEU A 48 8.96 -36.53 12.05
CA LEU A 48 9.58 -36.88 13.33
C LEU A 48 8.52 -37.03 14.44
N ARG A 49 7.62 -36.05 14.56
CA ARG A 49 6.56 -36.07 15.59
C ARG A 49 5.54 -37.19 15.39
N SER A 50 5.19 -37.48 14.14
CA SER A 50 4.28 -38.58 13.80
C SER A 50 4.86 -39.93 14.22
N GLN A 51 6.16 -40.14 14.02
CA GLN A 51 6.87 -41.35 14.43
C GLN A 51 7.05 -41.43 15.94
N GLU A 52 7.50 -40.35 16.59
CA GLU A 52 7.76 -40.29 18.04
C GLU A 52 6.48 -40.49 18.86
N LYS A 53 5.40 -39.79 18.49
CA LYS A 53 4.14 -39.78 19.26
C LYS A 53 3.11 -40.76 18.73
N ASN A 54 3.45 -41.53 17.69
CA ASN A 54 2.54 -42.45 17.01
C ASN A 54 1.20 -41.81 16.62
N ILE A 55 1.24 -40.59 16.07
CA ILE A 55 0.06 -39.84 15.61
C ILE A 55 0.04 -39.75 14.07
N PRO A 56 -1.14 -39.56 13.44
CA PRO A 56 -1.22 -39.36 12.00
C PRO A 56 -0.38 -38.17 11.53
N PHE A 57 0.37 -38.35 10.44
CA PHE A 57 1.25 -37.32 9.87
C PHE A 57 0.52 -36.01 9.61
N GLU A 58 -0.66 -36.06 9.01
CA GLU A 58 -1.44 -34.86 8.67
C GLU A 58 -1.83 -34.06 9.92
N ALA A 59 -2.22 -34.73 11.00
CA ALA A 59 -2.53 -34.07 12.27
C ALA A 59 -1.27 -33.42 12.88
N ALA A 60 -0.12 -34.11 12.82
CA ALA A 60 1.17 -33.57 13.24
C ALA A 60 1.60 -32.37 12.40
N PHE A 61 1.36 -32.42 11.08
CA PHE A 61 1.63 -31.35 10.13
C PHE A 61 0.82 -30.11 10.45
N TRP A 62 -0.50 -30.19 10.47
CA TRP A 62 -1.34 -29.01 10.68
C TRP A 62 -1.11 -28.36 12.05
N THR A 63 -0.83 -29.16 13.08
CA THR A 63 -0.47 -28.64 14.40
C THR A 63 0.87 -27.90 14.35
N THR A 64 1.89 -28.49 13.73
CA THR A 64 3.23 -27.90 13.65
C THR A 64 3.23 -26.65 12.77
N PHE A 65 2.57 -26.70 11.62
CA PHE A 65 2.46 -25.60 10.68
C PHE A 65 1.71 -24.41 11.27
N ARG A 66 0.60 -24.65 11.97
CA ARG A 66 -0.15 -23.59 12.66
C ARG A 66 0.72 -22.89 13.72
N ASN A 67 1.46 -23.66 14.50
CA ASN A 67 2.34 -23.10 15.53
C ASN A 67 3.47 -22.26 14.93
N LYS A 68 4.07 -22.71 13.81
CA LYS A 68 5.09 -21.94 13.08
C LYS A 68 4.52 -20.61 12.56
N ILE A 69 3.37 -20.66 11.89
CA ILE A 69 2.71 -19.46 11.36
C ILE A 69 2.32 -18.49 12.47
N SER A 70 1.82 -18.96 13.62
CA SER A 70 1.44 -18.08 14.73
C SER A 70 2.62 -17.33 15.33
N VAL A 71 3.85 -17.87 15.25
CA VAL A 71 5.05 -17.16 15.70
C VAL A 71 5.44 -16.05 14.71
N LEU A 72 5.26 -16.30 13.41
CA LEU A 72 5.58 -15.36 12.34
C LEU A 72 4.52 -14.27 12.15
N THR A 73 3.27 -14.59 12.49
CA THR A 73 2.11 -13.75 12.20
C THR A 73 1.45 -13.32 13.50
N PRO A 74 1.52 -12.02 13.87
CA PRO A 74 0.78 -11.49 15.00
C PRO A 74 -0.72 -11.41 14.64
N ASP A 75 -1.45 -12.53 14.78
CA ASP A 75 -2.91 -12.54 14.65
C ASP A 75 -3.54 -12.20 16.01
N PRO A 76 -4.40 -11.17 16.11
CA PRO A 76 -5.04 -10.76 17.36
C PRO A 76 -5.91 -11.85 18.01
N ASN A 77 -6.29 -12.90 17.27
CA ASN A 77 -7.04 -14.04 17.80
C ASN A 77 -6.16 -15.14 18.39
N PHE A 78 -4.84 -15.07 18.22
CA PHE A 78 -3.89 -16.05 18.74
C PHE A 78 -3.10 -15.45 19.92
N THR A 79 -3.05 -16.20 21.03
CA THR A 79 -2.45 -15.77 22.30
C THR A 79 -0.93 -15.80 22.33
N HIS A 80 -0.28 -16.22 21.25
CA HIS A 80 1.17 -16.29 21.16
C HIS A 80 1.68 -15.16 20.26
N GLY A 81 2.21 -14.12 20.88
CA GLY A 81 2.92 -13.05 20.17
C GLY A 81 4.25 -13.53 19.62
N SER A 82 4.79 -12.77 18.67
CA SER A 82 6.15 -12.95 18.19
C SER A 82 7.16 -12.79 19.34
N ASN A 83 8.20 -13.63 19.37
CA ASN A 83 9.33 -13.46 20.29
C ASN A 83 10.24 -12.28 19.91
N SER A 84 9.95 -11.62 18.79
CA SER A 84 10.64 -10.41 18.37
C SER A 84 10.43 -9.29 19.37
N ILE A 85 11.44 -8.42 19.49
CA ILE A 85 11.31 -7.18 20.27
C ILE A 85 10.10 -6.41 19.74
N PRO A 86 9.14 -6.02 20.61
CA PRO A 86 7.99 -5.24 20.20
C PRO A 86 8.42 -3.99 19.45
N SER A 87 7.73 -3.66 18.35
CA SER A 87 8.10 -2.54 17.47
C SER A 87 8.20 -1.19 18.20
N HIS A 88 7.43 -1.00 19.29
CA HIS A 88 7.49 0.19 20.13
C HIS A 88 8.78 0.31 20.98
N ILE A 89 9.60 -0.74 21.06
CA ILE A 89 10.89 -0.77 21.75
C ILE A 89 12.05 -0.64 20.75
N CYS A 90 11.80 -0.87 19.45
CA CYS A 90 12.74 -0.61 18.38
C CYS A 90 12.84 0.89 18.08
N TYR A 91 13.34 1.67 19.06
CA TYR A 91 13.68 3.08 18.86
C TYR A 91 15.15 3.16 18.42
N GLY A 92 15.36 3.05 17.11
CA GLY A 92 16.52 3.66 16.48
C GLY A 92 15.99 4.83 15.67
N ASP A 93 16.63 5.99 15.75
CA ASP A 93 16.46 7.07 14.78
C ASP A 93 16.87 6.51 13.41
N ILE A 94 15.93 5.82 12.75
CA ILE A 94 15.91 5.78 11.31
C ILE A 94 15.58 7.23 10.98
N GLU A 95 16.61 8.06 10.81
CA GLU A 95 16.47 9.30 10.07
C GLU A 95 15.59 8.93 8.89
N ALA A 96 14.37 9.46 8.89
CA ALA A 96 13.39 9.12 7.89
C ALA A 96 14.09 9.40 6.55
N VAL A 97 14.59 8.34 5.90
CA VAL A 97 14.85 8.41 4.49
C VAL A 97 13.46 8.69 3.99
N GLU A 98 13.20 9.96 3.66
CA GLU A 98 12.05 10.35 2.86
C GLU A 98 12.10 9.38 1.70
N GLN A 99 11.28 8.33 1.79
CA GLN A 99 10.98 7.53 0.65
C GLN A 99 10.25 8.54 -0.21
N THR A 100 10.98 9.18 -1.12
CA THR A 100 10.41 9.78 -2.30
C THR A 100 9.61 8.65 -2.90
N ILE A 101 8.33 8.63 -2.57
CA ILE A 101 7.31 7.82 -3.23
C ILE A 101 7.40 8.33 -4.66
N HIS A 102 8.27 7.72 -5.46
CA HIS A 102 8.13 7.70 -6.90
C HIS A 102 6.92 6.80 -7.18
N GLY A 103 5.75 7.28 -6.75
CA GLY A 103 4.50 6.85 -7.30
C GLY A 103 4.59 7.18 -8.78
N SER A 104 4.39 6.17 -9.61
CA SER A 104 4.13 6.40 -11.02
C SER A 104 2.91 7.31 -11.10
N ASP A 105 3.14 8.58 -11.37
CA ASP A 105 2.13 9.62 -11.51
C ASP A 105 1.46 9.47 -12.90
N ASP A 106 0.73 8.36 -13.05
CA ASP A 106 -0.23 8.15 -14.13
C ASP A 106 -1.67 8.31 -13.59
N GLY A 107 -1.79 8.90 -12.40
CA GLY A 107 -3.04 9.21 -11.72
C GLY A 107 -3.49 10.63 -12.06
N ALA A 108 -4.80 10.86 -12.02
CA ALA A 108 -5.33 12.21 -12.09
C ALA A 108 -5.00 12.95 -10.79
N ASP A 109 -4.38 14.12 -10.87
CA ASP A 109 -4.08 15.00 -9.72
C ASP A 109 -5.39 15.37 -8.99
N ILE A 110 -5.64 14.69 -7.87
CA ILE A 110 -6.92 14.75 -7.15
C ILE A 110 -7.07 16.12 -6.50
N GLU A 111 -5.97 16.70 -6.02
CA GLU A 111 -5.88 18.00 -5.39
C GLU A 111 -6.20 19.11 -6.39
N ALA A 112 -5.59 19.10 -7.58
CA ALA A 112 -5.87 20.08 -8.63
C ALA A 112 -7.32 19.97 -9.14
N ILE A 113 -7.83 18.74 -9.28
CA ILE A 113 -9.23 18.51 -9.65
C ILE A 113 -10.17 19.02 -8.57
N PHE A 114 -9.87 18.73 -7.31
CA PHE A 114 -10.67 19.17 -6.17
C PHE A 114 -10.73 20.69 -6.09
N GLU A 115 -9.60 21.39 -6.23
CA GLU A 115 -9.56 22.85 -6.20
C GLU A 115 -10.43 23.45 -7.31
N ALA A 116 -10.33 22.91 -8.53
CA ALA A 116 -11.11 23.38 -9.68
C ALA A 116 -12.63 23.20 -9.50
N ILE A 117 -13.08 22.19 -8.75
CA ILE A 117 -14.52 21.94 -8.52
C ILE A 117 -15.03 22.51 -7.19
N SER A 118 -14.14 22.86 -6.25
CA SER A 118 -14.47 23.24 -4.88
C SER A 118 -15.39 24.46 -4.81
N HIS A 119 -15.19 25.44 -5.69
CA HIS A 119 -15.96 26.68 -5.76
C HIS A 119 -17.41 26.48 -6.23
N HIS A 120 -17.74 25.31 -6.77
CA HIS A 120 -19.09 24.98 -7.22
C HIS A 120 -19.87 24.13 -6.21
N LEU A 121 -19.23 23.71 -5.13
CA LEU A 121 -19.84 22.93 -4.06
C LEU A 121 -20.29 23.84 -2.91
N THR A 122 -21.29 23.40 -2.14
CA THR A 122 -21.57 24.04 -0.85
C THR A 122 -20.45 23.75 0.13
N GLU A 123 -20.32 24.57 1.17
CA GLU A 123 -19.31 24.41 2.22
C GLU A 123 -19.30 22.98 2.81
N LYS A 124 -20.49 22.45 3.15
CA LYS A 124 -20.64 21.08 3.67
C LYS A 124 -20.29 20.00 2.66
N GLU A 125 -20.64 20.19 1.39
CA GLU A 125 -20.27 19.24 0.33
C GLU A 125 -18.76 19.24 0.09
N ARG A 126 -18.14 20.41 0.07
CA ARG A 126 -16.70 20.60 -0.11
C ARG A 126 -15.93 19.93 1.03
N GLU A 127 -16.29 20.23 2.28
CA GLU A 127 -15.65 19.67 3.48
C GLU A 127 -15.76 18.14 3.53
N THR A 128 -16.97 17.61 3.32
CA THR A 128 -17.22 16.17 3.30
C THR A 128 -16.46 15.48 2.16
N LEU A 129 -16.39 16.12 0.99
CA LEU A 129 -15.66 15.60 -0.16
C LEU A 129 -14.14 15.66 0.06
N SER A 130 -13.59 16.71 0.67
CA SER A 130 -12.15 16.79 0.99
C SER A 130 -11.71 15.69 1.95
N LEU A 131 -12.50 15.41 2.99
CA LEU A 131 -12.22 14.31 3.94
C LEU A 131 -12.33 12.95 3.25
N SER A 132 -13.33 12.77 2.38
CA SER A 132 -13.54 11.51 1.66
C SER A 132 -12.53 11.23 0.55
N LEU A 133 -11.96 12.27 -0.07
CA LEU A 133 -10.92 12.16 -1.10
C LEU A 133 -9.52 12.09 -0.49
N GLY A 134 -9.34 12.55 0.74
CA GLY A 134 -8.06 12.59 1.43
C GLY A 134 -7.20 13.81 1.11
N VAL A 135 -7.82 14.88 0.59
CA VAL A 135 -7.19 16.17 0.31
C VAL A 135 -6.98 16.99 1.60
N ALA A 136 -7.70 16.66 2.67
CA ALA A 136 -7.54 17.30 3.97
C ALA A 136 -6.30 16.77 4.72
N ASP A 137 -5.77 17.57 5.65
CA ASP A 137 -4.57 17.27 6.46
C ASP A 137 -4.65 15.93 7.23
N GLN A 138 -5.87 15.44 7.49
CA GLN A 138 -6.13 14.18 8.22
C GLN A 138 -6.07 12.94 7.33
N GLY A 139 -5.83 13.11 6.02
CA GLY A 139 -5.88 12.04 5.04
C GLY A 139 -7.30 11.57 4.74
N LYS A 140 -7.40 10.44 4.04
CA LYS A 140 -8.68 9.91 3.58
C LYS A 140 -9.44 9.24 4.73
N LEU A 141 -10.61 9.79 5.05
CA LEU A 141 -11.52 9.23 6.05
C LEU A 141 -12.63 8.40 5.40
N SER A 142 -13.05 7.36 6.11
CA SER A 142 -14.25 6.59 5.80
C SER A 142 -15.53 7.38 6.13
N THR A 143 -16.66 6.98 5.54
CA THR A 143 -17.94 7.65 5.81
C THR A 143 -18.39 7.54 7.27
N TYR A 144 -17.96 6.48 7.98
CA TYR A 144 -18.18 6.32 9.42
C TYR A 144 -17.34 7.30 10.24
N GLU A 145 -16.05 7.44 9.93
CA GLU A 145 -15.16 8.39 10.64
C GLU A 145 -15.61 9.84 10.43
N ILE A 146 -16.05 10.18 9.21
CA ILE A 146 -16.63 11.50 8.93
C ILE A 146 -17.95 11.70 9.68
N ALA A 147 -18.77 10.65 9.79
CA ALA A 147 -20.04 10.72 10.52
C ALA A 147 -19.83 10.96 12.01
N ASP A 148 -18.85 10.25 12.61
CA ASP A 148 -18.44 10.44 14.00
C ASP A 148 -17.87 11.85 14.22
N LEU A 149 -17.05 12.36 13.30
CA LEU A 149 -16.50 13.72 13.34
C LEU A 149 -17.60 14.80 13.32
N TYR A 150 -18.65 14.60 12.53
CA TYR A 150 -19.81 15.51 12.47
C TYR A 150 -20.88 15.25 13.54
N GLY A 151 -20.75 14.19 14.35
CA GLY A 151 -21.80 13.76 15.28
C GLY A 151 -23.13 13.43 14.58
N CYS A 152 -23.07 12.86 13.38
CA CYS A 152 -24.24 12.57 12.55
C CYS A 152 -24.27 11.11 12.09
N SER A 153 -25.31 10.69 11.37
CA SER A 153 -25.39 9.32 10.85
C SER A 153 -24.54 9.14 9.58
N ASP A 154 -23.97 7.96 9.39
CA ASP A 154 -23.27 7.54 8.16
C ASP A 154 -24.17 7.67 6.90
N PHE A 155 -25.49 7.62 7.06
CA PHE A 155 -26.43 7.93 5.99
C PHE A 155 -26.34 9.40 5.53
N ASN A 156 -26.23 10.36 6.46
CA ASN A 156 -26.15 11.78 6.14
C ASN A 156 -24.86 12.12 5.38
N VAL A 157 -23.75 11.48 5.74
CA VAL A 157 -22.47 11.62 5.03
C VAL A 157 -22.60 11.10 3.60
N ARG A 158 -23.13 9.87 3.43
CA ARG A 158 -23.35 9.29 2.10
C ARG A 158 -24.31 10.10 1.24
N ASP A 159 -25.36 10.66 1.82
CA ASP A 159 -26.29 11.54 1.10
C ASP A 159 -25.61 12.84 0.67
N THR A 160 -24.77 13.43 1.53
CA THR A 160 -23.99 14.63 1.21
C THR A 160 -23.01 14.36 0.06
N LEU A 161 -22.28 13.25 0.09
CA LEU A 161 -21.40 12.85 -1.01
C LEU A 161 -22.18 12.60 -2.31
N LYS A 162 -23.35 11.96 -2.24
CA LYS A 162 -24.24 11.78 -3.41
C LYS A 162 -24.73 13.11 -3.98
N ARG A 163 -24.95 14.13 -3.16
CA ARG A 163 -25.32 15.48 -3.65
C ARG A 163 -24.13 16.15 -4.33
N ALA A 164 -22.94 16.07 -3.72
CA ALA A 164 -21.70 16.58 -4.31
C ALA A 164 -21.42 15.95 -5.69
N PHE A 165 -21.43 14.62 -5.80
CA PHE A 165 -21.21 13.93 -7.08
C PHE A 165 -22.28 14.23 -8.13
N ARG A 166 -23.55 14.36 -7.74
CA ARG A 166 -24.61 14.79 -8.67
C ARG A 166 -24.36 16.20 -9.22
N ARG A 167 -23.91 17.13 -8.37
CA ARG A 167 -23.57 18.48 -8.80
C ARG A 167 -22.36 18.51 -9.71
N ILE A 168 -21.30 17.77 -9.37
CA ILE A 168 -20.10 17.62 -10.23
C ILE A 168 -20.50 17.06 -11.60
N LYS A 169 -21.35 16.03 -11.63
CA LYS A 169 -21.85 15.48 -12.89
C LYS A 169 -22.62 16.51 -13.72
N GLN A 170 -23.52 17.29 -13.11
CA GLN A 170 -24.24 18.36 -13.81
C GLN A 170 -23.31 19.41 -14.40
N LEU A 171 -22.24 19.77 -13.69
CA LEU A 171 -21.25 20.73 -14.17
C LEU A 171 -20.42 20.19 -15.35
N ALA A 172 -20.12 18.89 -15.33
CA ALA A 172 -19.48 18.21 -16.46
C ALA A 172 -20.42 18.13 -17.67
N ASP A 173 -21.68 17.71 -17.46
CA ASP A 173 -22.68 17.60 -18.52
C ASP A 173 -22.99 18.96 -19.17
N ASN A 174 -22.93 20.05 -18.39
CA ASN A 174 -23.14 21.43 -18.88
C ASN A 174 -21.87 22.06 -19.50
N GLY A 175 -20.74 21.35 -19.52
CA GLY A 175 -19.47 21.86 -20.05
C GLY A 175 -18.80 22.96 -19.22
N THR A 176 -19.30 23.23 -18.00
CA THR A 176 -18.68 24.17 -17.06
C THR A 176 -17.34 23.64 -16.55
N ILE A 177 -17.22 22.32 -16.44
CA ILE A 177 -15.97 21.63 -16.13
C ILE A 177 -15.58 20.80 -17.36
N VAL A 178 -14.40 21.07 -17.92
CA VAL A 178 -13.85 20.27 -19.02
C VAL A 178 -13.09 19.09 -18.42
N VAL A 179 -13.76 17.93 -18.36
CA VAL A 179 -13.21 16.66 -17.83
C VAL A 179 -11.92 16.25 -18.55
N ASP A 180 -11.80 16.55 -19.85
CA ASP A 180 -10.59 16.27 -20.63
C ASP A 180 -9.41 17.21 -20.34
N ARG A 181 -9.65 18.44 -19.84
CA ARG A 181 -8.57 19.37 -19.45
C ARG A 181 -7.93 18.99 -18.12
N MET A 182 -8.67 18.33 -17.23
CA MET A 182 -8.13 17.75 -16.00
C MET A 182 -7.19 16.56 -16.28
N ARG A 183 -7.29 15.93 -17.47
CA ARG A 183 -6.31 14.95 -17.97
C ARG A 183 -5.12 15.58 -18.71
N LEU A 184 -5.17 16.87 -19.05
CA LEU A 184 -4.14 17.57 -19.84
C LEU A 184 -3.16 18.37 -18.97
N VAL A 185 -3.55 18.79 -17.76
CA VAL A 185 -2.62 19.44 -16.80
C VAL A 185 -1.49 18.49 -16.40
N THR A 186 -1.76 17.18 -16.37
CA THR A 186 -0.75 16.12 -16.15
C THR A 186 0.23 15.95 -17.31
N GLN A 187 -0.11 16.30 -18.55
CA GLN A 187 0.82 16.21 -19.69
C GLN A 187 1.79 17.40 -19.78
N GLN A 188 1.36 18.62 -19.42
CA GLN A 188 2.23 19.79 -19.53
C GLN A 188 3.37 19.84 -18.47
N HIS A 189 3.19 19.24 -17.29
CA HIS A 189 4.26 19.16 -16.29
C HIS A 189 5.37 18.17 -16.68
N GLN A 190 5.10 17.16 -17.51
CA GLN A 190 6.13 16.23 -18.01
C GLN A 190 7.03 16.88 -19.07
N GLU A 191 6.51 17.76 -19.92
CA GLU A 191 7.34 18.43 -20.96
C GLU A 191 8.30 19.47 -20.38
N ILE A 192 7.92 20.16 -19.29
CA ILE A 192 8.80 21.16 -18.64
C ILE A 192 9.97 20.49 -17.91
N MET A 193 9.79 19.27 -17.38
CA MET A 193 10.84 18.52 -16.68
C MET A 193 11.72 17.66 -17.60
N SER A 194 11.24 17.30 -18.80
CA SER A 194 12.05 16.58 -19.81
C SER A 194 12.94 17.51 -20.66
N GLY A 195 12.76 18.84 -20.57
CA GLY A 195 13.54 19.83 -21.34
C GLY A 195 14.81 20.36 -20.66
N CYS A 196 15.10 19.98 -19.41
CA CYS A 196 16.26 20.51 -18.66
C CYS A 196 17.53 19.63 -18.68
N VAL A 197 17.65 18.66 -19.61
CA VAL A 197 18.88 17.88 -19.79
C VAL A 197 19.34 17.97 -21.25
N ALA A 198 19.98 19.08 -21.63
CA ALA A 198 20.96 19.13 -22.73
C ALA A 198 21.55 20.54 -22.93
N ILE A 199 22.29 21.10 -21.96
CA ILE A 199 23.44 21.98 -22.26
C ILE A 199 24.53 21.75 -21.20
N GLN A 200 25.28 20.66 -21.36
CA GLN A 200 26.66 20.59 -20.89
C GLN A 200 27.53 20.35 -22.13
N ASP A 201 28.18 21.40 -22.61
CA ASP A 201 29.44 21.30 -23.33
C ASP A 201 30.31 22.49 -22.92
N PHE A 202 30.94 22.33 -21.77
CA PHE A 202 32.10 23.12 -21.38
C PHE A 202 33.27 22.73 -22.30
N THR A 203 33.66 23.62 -23.21
CA THR A 203 35.00 23.59 -23.80
C THR A 203 35.88 24.62 -23.08
N PRO A 204 37.04 24.22 -22.52
CA PRO A 204 37.91 25.12 -21.79
C PRO A 204 38.74 25.96 -22.77
N LEU A 205 38.56 27.27 -22.76
CA LEU A 205 39.44 28.20 -23.48
C LEU A 205 40.81 28.27 -22.77
N GLY A 206 41.83 27.77 -23.46
CA GLY A 206 43.23 27.83 -23.02
C GLY A 206 43.75 29.27 -22.96
N PHE A 207 44.43 29.58 -21.86
CA PHE A 207 45.26 30.76 -21.71
C PHE A 207 46.44 30.71 -22.70
N SER A 208 46.65 31.78 -23.46
CA SER A 208 47.96 32.13 -24.01
C SER A 208 48.19 33.62 -23.85
N ALA A 209 49.17 33.95 -23.01
CA ALA A 209 49.62 35.30 -22.74
C ALA A 209 50.67 35.73 -23.78
N ARG A 210 50.63 36.99 -24.23
CA ARG A 210 51.76 37.96 -24.21
C ARG A 210 51.46 39.27 -24.94
N SER A 211 51.37 40.31 -24.12
CA SER A 211 52.01 41.65 -24.18
C SER A 211 51.62 42.71 -25.25
N PRO A 212 51.46 44.00 -24.82
CA PRO A 212 51.35 45.22 -25.66
C PRO A 212 52.76 45.71 -26.07
N PRO A 213 53.03 46.77 -26.90
CA PRO A 213 52.38 48.09 -27.06
C PRO A 213 52.29 48.53 -28.56
N SER A 214 51.94 49.74 -29.03
CA SER A 214 52.04 51.13 -28.56
C SER A 214 50.96 52.01 -29.21
#